data_AF-A0A392Q3L0-F1
#
_entry.id   AF-A0A392Q3L0-F1
#
_cell.length_a   1.000
_cell.length_b   1.000
_cell.length_c   1.000
_cell.angle_alpha   90.00
_cell.angle_beta   90.00
_cell.angle_gamma   90.00
#
_symmetry.space_group_name_H-M   'P 1'
#
loop_
_entity.id
_entity.type
_entity.pdbx_description
1 polymer ?
#
loop_
_entity_poly.entity_id
_entity_poly.type
_entity_poly.pdbx_seq_one_letter_code
_entity_poly.pdbx_strand_id
1 'polypeptide(L)'
;EELLQEHFNDLIKFVKAKASEDPTSGPDKPITVAEVEPLVKDFASRWKAAIELMHKDVITSFSNFLCGMEILRAALTQLLLYYTRLSDSIKRIPGGSALNKDLVSISSIMYEIRKYSRTF
;
A
#
# COMPACT_ATOMS: atom_id res chain seq x y z
N GLU A 1 -7.46 -9.50 -1.52
CA GLU A 1 -6.87 -8.36 -2.26
C GLU A 1 -7.94 -7.34 -2.66
N GLU A 2 -9.16 -7.78 -2.97
CA GLU A 2 -10.29 -6.91 -3.36
C GLU A 2 -10.50 -5.70 -2.43
N LEU A 3 -10.52 -5.89 -1.11
CA LEU A 3 -10.60 -4.79 -0.13
C LEU A 3 -9.53 -3.69 -0.33
N LEU A 4 -8.34 -4.06 -0.80
CA LEU A 4 -7.29 -3.08 -1.09
C LEU A 4 -7.46 -2.43 -2.46
N GLN A 5 -8.01 -3.14 -3.44
CA GLN A 5 -8.13 -2.63 -4.80
C GLN A 5 -9.09 -1.45 -4.86
N GLU A 6 -10.17 -1.46 -4.05
CA GLU A 6 -11.10 -0.34 -3.95
C GLU A 6 -10.42 0.96 -3.50
N HIS A 7 -9.37 0.85 -2.68
CA HIS A 7 -8.65 2.00 -2.12
C HIS A 7 -7.28 2.26 -2.75
N PHE A 8 -6.61 1.28 -3.34
CA PHE A 8 -5.18 1.36 -3.69
C PHE A 8 -4.85 0.68 -5.02
N ASN A 9 -5.82 0.60 -5.94
CA ASN A 9 -5.65 -0.01 -7.26
C ASN A 9 -4.35 0.40 -7.98
N ASP A 10 -4.06 1.71 -8.04
CA ASP A 10 -2.93 2.22 -8.81
C ASP A 10 -1.59 1.89 -8.15
N LEU A 11 -1.53 1.91 -6.81
CA LEU A 11 -0.38 1.41 -6.04
C LEU A 11 -0.12 -0.07 -6.34
N ILE A 12 -1.16 -0.90 -6.31
CA ILE A 12 -1.05 -2.34 -6.54
C ILE A 12 -0.58 -2.61 -7.98
N LYS A 13 -1.20 -1.94 -8.96
CA LYS A 13 -0.82 -2.05 -10.37
C LYS A 13 0.64 -1.67 -10.59
N PHE A 14 1.08 -0.56 -10.01
CA PHE A 14 2.46 -0.11 -10.06
C PHE A 14 3.43 -1.18 -9.54
N VAL A 15 3.20 -1.67 -8.31
CA VAL A 15 4.09 -2.65 -7.68
C VAL A 15 4.09 -3.98 -8.40
N LYS A 16 2.94 -4.43 -8.94
CA LYS A 16 2.84 -5.66 -9.72
C LYS A 16 3.55 -5.55 -11.06
N ALA A 17 3.36 -4.44 -11.78
CA ALA A 17 4.07 -4.18 -13.04
C ALA A 17 5.60 -4.23 -12.82
N LYS A 18 6.08 -3.68 -11.70
CA LYS A 18 7.49 -3.75 -11.31
C LYS A 18 7.97 -5.13 -10.88
N ALA A 19 7.12 -5.96 -10.32
CA ALA A 19 7.48 -7.34 -9.98
C ALA A 19 7.54 -8.25 -11.22
N SER A 20 6.83 -7.91 -12.29
CA SER A 20 6.82 -8.66 -13.57
C SER A 20 7.92 -8.25 -14.56
N GLU A 21 8.62 -7.15 -14.31
CA GLU A 21 9.79 -6.79 -15.12
C GLU A 21 10.90 -7.82 -14.90
N ASP A 22 11.24 -8.54 -15.97
CA ASP A 22 12.34 -9.49 -15.97
C ASP A 22 13.67 -8.71 -15.91
N PRO A 23 14.56 -8.97 -14.93
CA PRO A 23 15.84 -8.27 -14.82
C PRO A 23 16.79 -8.51 -16.01
N THR A 24 16.45 -9.43 -16.93
CA THR A 24 17.22 -9.72 -18.14
C THR A 24 16.70 -9.01 -19.40
N SER A 25 15.52 -8.39 -19.34
CA SER A 25 15.02 -7.56 -20.44
C SER A 25 15.78 -6.22 -20.45
N GLY A 26 16.14 -5.73 -21.64
CA GLY A 26 16.98 -4.53 -21.86
C GLY A 26 16.47 -3.27 -21.16
N PRO A 27 17.11 -2.09 -21.34
CA PRO A 27 16.84 -0.90 -20.53
C PRO A 27 15.36 -0.51 -20.63
N ASP A 28 14.60 -0.96 -19.63
CA ASP A 28 13.20 -0.65 -19.46
C ASP A 28 13.06 0.86 -19.32
N LYS A 29 11.91 1.39 -19.71
CA LYS A 29 11.69 2.84 -19.64
C LYS A 29 11.94 3.27 -18.19
N PRO A 30 12.93 4.13 -17.91
CA PRO A 30 13.29 4.45 -16.54
C PRO A 30 12.10 5.11 -15.87
N ILE A 31 11.63 4.53 -14.77
CA ILE A 31 10.58 5.16 -13.97
C ILE A 31 11.05 6.54 -13.57
N THR A 32 10.18 7.52 -13.80
CA THR A 32 10.42 8.91 -13.43
C THR A 32 9.74 9.26 -12.12
N VAL A 33 10.28 10.28 -11.44
CA VAL A 33 9.65 10.86 -10.23
C VAL A 33 8.20 11.27 -10.51
N ALA A 34 7.93 11.83 -11.70
CA ALA A 34 6.60 12.31 -12.10
C ALA A 34 5.53 11.19 -12.15
N GLU A 35 5.92 9.95 -12.41
CA GLU A 35 5.01 8.80 -12.43
C GLU A 35 4.66 8.33 -11.02
N VAL A 36 5.59 8.46 -10.07
CA VAL A 36 5.45 7.92 -8.71
C VAL A 36 4.96 8.95 -7.71
N GLU A 37 5.27 10.23 -7.92
CA GLU A 37 4.81 11.35 -7.11
C GLU A 37 3.30 11.34 -6.81
N PRO A 38 2.40 11.21 -7.80
CA PRO A 38 0.96 11.18 -7.52
C PRO A 38 0.57 9.99 -6.65
N LEU A 39 1.19 8.81 -6.83
CA LEU A 39 0.91 7.62 -6.03
C LEU A 39 1.31 7.82 -4.56
N VAL A 40 2.46 8.45 -4.32
CA VAL A 40 2.95 8.71 -2.95
C VAL A 40 2.04 9.70 -2.24
N LYS A 41 1.71 10.82 -2.89
CA LYS A 41 0.85 11.85 -2.31
C LYS A 41 -0.56 11.33 -2.06
N ASP A 42 -1.11 10.60 -3.02
CA ASP A 42 -2.41 9.96 -2.89
C ASP A 42 -2.42 9.01 -1.68
N PHE A 43 -1.46 8.08 -1.60
CA PHE A 43 -1.33 7.17 -0.45
C PHE A 43 -1.25 7.95 0.86
N ALA A 44 -0.37 8.95 0.95
CA ALA A 44 -0.17 9.75 2.15
C ALA A 44 -1.44 10.47 2.63
N SER A 45 -2.29 10.90 1.68
CA SER A 45 -3.53 11.60 1.98
C SER A 45 -4.65 10.70 2.52
N ARG A 46 -4.70 9.42 2.11
CA ARG A 46 -5.88 8.56 2.36
C ARG A 46 -5.63 7.29 3.15
N TRP A 47 -4.38 6.87 3.36
CA TRP A 47 -4.08 5.55 3.93
C TRP A 47 -4.75 5.28 5.28
N LYS A 48 -4.78 6.26 6.20
CA LYS A 48 -5.43 6.10 7.51
C LYS A 48 -6.93 5.89 7.38
N ALA A 49 -7.58 6.73 6.59
CA ALA A 49 -9.02 6.68 6.37
C ALA A 49 -9.43 5.36 5.69
N ALA A 50 -8.64 4.89 4.72
CA ALA A 50 -8.87 3.61 4.07
C ALA A 50 -8.76 2.43 5.06
N ILE A 51 -7.76 2.40 5.95
CA ILE A 51 -7.66 1.36 6.98
C ILE A 51 -8.88 1.37 7.89
N GLU A 52 -9.36 2.54 8.31
CA GLU A 52 -10.55 2.67 9.15
C GLU A 52 -11.81 2.20 8.44
N LEU A 53 -12.00 2.59 7.17
CA LEU A 53 -13.13 2.16 6.35
C LEU A 53 -13.13 0.65 6.13
N MET A 54 -11.99 0.07 5.74
CA MET A 54 -11.86 -1.38 5.59
C MET A 54 -12.21 -2.13 6.87
N HIS A 55 -11.77 -1.63 8.03
CA HIS A 55 -12.15 -2.22 9.32
C HIS A 55 -13.65 -2.11 9.55
N LYS A 56 -14.24 -0.92 9.33
CA LYS A 56 -15.69 -0.69 9.46
C LYS A 56 -16.49 -1.63 8.57
N ASP A 57 -16.10 -1.79 7.31
CA ASP A 57 -16.80 -2.64 6.36
C ASP A 57 -16.71 -4.10 6.75
N VAL A 58 -15.56 -4.53 7.28
CA VAL A 58 -15.38 -5.90 7.80
C VAL A 58 -16.29 -6.15 9.01
N ILE A 59 -16.33 -5.24 9.99
CA ILE A 59 -17.17 -5.44 11.19
C ILE A 59 -18.67 -5.39 10.87
N THR A 60 -19.09 -4.69 9.81
CA THR A 60 -20.51 -4.60 9.43
C THR A 60 -20.95 -5.67 8.45
N SER A 61 -20.04 -6.21 7.63
CA SER A 61 -20.40 -7.11 6.52
C SER A 61 -20.23 -8.59 6.86
N PHE A 62 -19.44 -8.93 7.90
CA PHE A 62 -19.17 -10.32 8.27
C PHE A 62 -19.90 -10.72 9.54
N SER A 63 -20.83 -11.68 9.44
CA SER A 63 -21.50 -12.29 10.61
C SER A 63 -20.53 -13.14 11.45
N ASN A 64 -19.52 -13.73 10.83
CA ASN A 64 -18.42 -14.42 11.52
C ASN A 64 -17.25 -13.45 11.68
N PHE A 65 -17.17 -12.88 12.88
CA PHE A 65 -16.16 -11.88 13.22
C PHE A 65 -14.72 -12.40 13.11
N LEU A 66 -14.44 -13.64 13.52
CA LEU A 66 -13.10 -14.23 13.41
C LEU A 66 -12.64 -14.28 11.96
N CYS A 67 -13.50 -14.77 11.06
CA CYS A 67 -13.20 -14.85 9.64
C CYS A 67 -13.00 -13.46 9.02
N GLY A 68 -13.87 -12.50 9.33
CA GLY A 68 -13.73 -11.12 8.85
C GLY A 68 -12.40 -10.49 9.27
N MET A 69 -11.99 -10.67 10.53
CA MET A 69 -10.74 -10.13 11.04
C MET A 69 -9.50 -10.79 10.44
N GLU A 70 -9.53 -12.09 10.15
CA GLU A 70 -8.44 -12.74 9.41
C GLU A 70 -8.29 -12.15 8.01
N ILE A 71 -9.41 -11.90 7.32
CA ILE A 71 -9.42 -11.25 5.99
C ILE A 71 -8.85 -9.83 6.08
N LEU A 72 -9.28 -9.04 7.08
CA LEU A 72 -8.76 -7.69 7.31
C LEU A 72 -7.25 -7.73 7.57
N ARG A 73 -6.79 -8.62 8.45
CA ARG A 73 -5.38 -8.76 8.80
C ARG A 73 -4.55 -9.14 7.56
N ALA A 74 -5.05 -10.05 6.73
CA ALA A 74 -4.39 -10.42 5.49
C ALA A 74 -4.31 -9.22 4.52
N ALA A 75 -5.40 -8.45 4.37
CA ALA A 75 -5.42 -7.25 3.55
C ALA A 75 -4.45 -6.17 4.07
N LEU A 76 -4.46 -5.87 5.35
CA LEU A 76 -3.54 -4.90 5.96
C LEU A 76 -2.07 -5.33 5.86
N THR A 77 -1.79 -6.62 5.97
CA THR A 77 -0.45 -7.17 5.71
C THR A 77 -0.02 -6.94 4.26
N GLN A 78 -0.91 -7.20 3.30
CA GLN A 78 -0.65 -6.94 1.88
C GLN A 78 -0.44 -5.44 1.60
N LEU A 79 -1.22 -4.54 2.22
CA LEU A 79 -1.03 -3.09 2.12
C LEU A 79 0.38 -2.68 2.53
N LEU A 80 0.87 -3.19 3.66
CA LEU A 80 2.22 -2.92 4.15
C LEU A 80 3.28 -3.40 3.16
N LEU A 81 3.11 -4.59 2.59
CA LEU A 81 4.04 -5.14 1.59
C LEU A 81 4.06 -4.29 0.32
N TYR A 82 2.88 -3.91 -0.21
CA TYR A 82 2.78 -3.04 -1.39
C TYR A 82 3.44 -1.69 -1.15
N TYR A 83 3.16 -1.05 -0.01
CA TYR A 83 3.75 0.24 0.32
C TYR A 83 5.28 0.17 0.52
N THR A 84 5.78 -0.89 1.16
CA THR A 84 7.23 -1.10 1.33
C THR A 84 7.93 -1.21 -0.03
N ARG A 85 7.34 -1.98 -0.96
CA ARG A 85 7.86 -2.11 -2.33
C ARG A 85 7.82 -0.80 -3.11
N LEU A 86 6.78 0.02 -2.94
CA LEU A 86 6.73 1.37 -3.49
C LEU A 86 7.89 2.22 -2.95
N SER A 87 8.07 2.24 -1.63
CA SER A 87 9.14 3.01 -0.98
C SER A 87 10.53 2.58 -1.44
N ASP A 88 10.78 1.27 -1.60
CA ASP A 88 12.05 0.78 -2.11
C ASP A 88 12.25 1.09 -3.60
N SER A 89 11.17 1.12 -4.40
CA SER A 89 11.26 1.53 -5.81
C SER A 89 11.70 2.99 -5.92
N ILE A 90 11.20 3.87 -5.05
CA ILE A 90 11.56 5.30 -5.03
C ILE A 90 13.05 5.52 -4.77
N LYS A 91 13.66 4.72 -3.88
CA LYS A 91 15.10 4.80 -3.60
C LYS A 91 15.98 4.49 -4.81
N ARG A 92 15.44 3.77 -5.81
CA ARG A 92 16.15 3.38 -7.04
C ARG A 92 15.97 4.39 -8.17
N ILE A 93 15.06 5.35 -8.03
CA ILE A 93 14.77 6.36 -9.06
C ILE A 93 15.75 7.55 -8.89
N PRO A 94 16.44 7.98 -9.95
CA PRO A 94 17.21 9.23 -9.93
C PRO A 94 16.32 10.42 -9.55
N GLY A 95 16.69 11.14 -8.48
CA GLY A 95 15.89 12.25 -7.94
C GLY A 95 14.71 11.84 -7.04
N GLY A 96 14.51 10.54 -6.80
CA GLY A 96 13.42 10.02 -5.95
C GLY A 96 13.45 10.51 -4.50
N SER A 97 14.61 10.96 -4.00
CA SER A 97 14.74 11.55 -2.67
C SER A 97 13.85 12.79 -2.44
N ALA A 98 13.44 13.47 -3.50
CA ALA A 98 12.50 14.60 -3.43
C ALA A 98 11.11 14.18 -2.88
N LEU A 99 10.75 12.89 -3.02
CA LEU A 99 9.47 12.33 -2.54
C LEU A 99 9.53 11.89 -1.07
N ASN A 100 10.71 11.89 -0.43
CA ASN A 100 10.85 11.40 0.95
C ASN A 100 9.99 12.18 1.96
N LYS A 101 9.70 13.45 1.69
CA LYS A 101 8.84 14.30 2.53
C LYS A 101 7.37 13.85 2.52
N ASP A 102 6.94 13.20 1.44
CA ASP A 102 5.57 12.74 1.23
C ASP A 102 5.43 11.25 1.62
N LEU A 103 6.53 10.56 1.92
CA LEU A 103 6.50 9.18 2.40
C LEU A 103 5.96 9.11 3.83
N VAL A 104 4.95 8.27 4.00
CA VAL A 104 4.48 7.80 5.30
C VAL A 104 5.52 6.85 5.92
N SER A 105 5.78 7.02 7.20
CA SER A 105 6.65 6.11 7.95
C SER A 105 6.03 4.71 8.07
N ILE A 106 6.83 3.68 7.80
CA ILE A 106 6.47 2.27 7.99
C ILE A 106 5.96 2.02 9.42
N SER A 107 6.58 2.65 10.43
CA SER A 107 6.16 2.52 11.82
C SER A 107 4.76 3.09 12.08
N SER A 108 4.37 4.15 11.36
CA SER A 108 3.01 4.71 11.46
C SER A 108 1.97 3.78 10.85
N ILE A 109 2.28 3.17 9.71
CA ILE A 109 1.42 2.16 9.08
C ILE A 109 1.27 0.95 9.99
N MET A 110 2.38 0.42 10.52
CA MET A 110 2.35 -0.70 11.47
C MET A 110 1.60 -0.38 12.77
N TYR A 111 1.62 0.88 13.21
CA TYR A 111 0.83 1.31 14.37
C TYR A 111 -0.67 1.21 14.10
N GLU A 112 -1.16 1.78 13.00
CA GLU A 112 -2.59 1.69 12.64
C GLU A 112 -2.99 0.24 12.34
N ILE A 113 -2.16 -0.54 11.64
CA ILE A 113 -2.43 -1.97 11.42
C ILE A 113 -2.62 -2.69 12.76
N ARG A 114 -1.73 -2.50 13.73
CA ARG A 114 -1.88 -3.12 15.06
C ARG A 114 -3.12 -2.64 15.80
N LYS A 115 -3.48 -1.37 15.67
CA LYS A 115 -4.68 -0.79 16.28
C LYS A 115 -5.93 -1.52 15.76
N TYR A 116 -6.12 -1.57 14.44
CA TYR A 116 -7.30 -2.17 13.83
C TYR A 116 -7.26 -3.71 13.78
N SER A 117 -6.09 -4.35 13.83
CA SER A 117 -5.98 -5.82 13.87
C SER A 117 -6.11 -6.42 15.26
N ARG A 118 -6.03 -5.60 16.32
CA ARG A 118 -6.20 -6.00 17.73
C ARG A 118 -7.56 -5.59 18.29
N THR A 119 -8.36 -4.87 17.52
CA THR A 119 -9.69 -4.52 17.99
C THR A 119 -10.50 -5.81 17.98
N PHE A 120 -10.95 -6.20 19.18
CA PHE A 120 -11.46 -7.49 19.68
C PHE A 120 -10.41 -8.48 20.19
#